data_AF-A0A2P5WTY8-F1
#
_entry.id   AF-A0A2P5WTY8-F1
#
_cell.length_a   1.000
_cell.length_b   1.000
_cell.length_c   1.000
_cell.angle_alpha   90.00
_cell.angle_beta   90.00
_cell.angle_gamma   90.00
#
_symmetry.space_group_name_H-M   'P 1'
#
loop_
_entity.id
_entity.type
_entity.pdbx_description
1 polymer ?
#
loop_
_entity_poly.entity_id
_entity_poly.type
_entity_poly.pdbx_seq_one_letter_code
_entity_poly.pdbx_strand_id
1 'polypeptide(L)'
;MGKPGLLDLENHFAFYGAYHSNPINILIHTLFVWPIFFTSLILFYFTPAFYDLSQSGIFPSGINHALVLNYGSAFSIFLGLFYVVLDKKAGSLAALLCLACWVGASFIAAKLGYSLAWKLCFSHWRNVRAFPLVLNYGSAFSIFLGLFYVVLDKKAGSLAALLCLACWVGASFIAAKLGYSLAWKVVLVSQLLCWTGQFLGHGIFEKRAPALLDNLVQALLMAPFFVLLEVLQSLFGYEPYPGFQMRVNAKIKAEIKEWQDKKQKKVS
;
A
#
# COMPACT_ATOMS: atom_id res chain seq x y z
N MET A 1 -22.58 12.56 -14.78
CA MET A 1 -22.86 11.22 -14.25
C MET A 1 -21.62 10.75 -13.51
N GLY A 2 -21.72 10.48 -12.21
CA GLY A 2 -20.58 10.04 -11.38
C GLY A 2 -20.11 8.64 -11.80
N LYS A 3 -18.79 8.42 -11.82
CA LYS A 3 -18.22 7.09 -12.06
C LYS A 3 -18.66 6.17 -10.91
N PRO A 4 -19.17 4.95 -11.17
CA PRO A 4 -19.64 4.06 -10.11
C PRO A 4 -18.48 3.41 -9.33
N GLY A 5 -18.69 3.12 -8.04
CA GLY A 5 -17.81 2.30 -7.22
C GLY A 5 -16.47 2.96 -6.85
N LEU A 6 -15.37 2.20 -6.89
CA LEU A 6 -14.00 2.63 -6.52
C LEU A 6 -13.48 3.86 -7.30
N LEU A 7 -14.15 4.25 -8.38
CA LEU A 7 -13.77 5.38 -9.22
C LEU A 7 -14.58 6.64 -8.90
N ASP A 8 -15.48 6.58 -7.92
CA ASP A 8 -16.25 7.73 -7.44
C ASP A 8 -15.38 8.65 -6.59
N LEU A 9 -14.62 9.49 -7.28
CA LEU A 9 -13.67 10.40 -6.64
C LEU A 9 -14.36 11.38 -5.67
N GLU A 10 -15.57 11.85 -5.97
CA GLU A 10 -16.29 12.79 -5.08
C GLU A 10 -16.66 12.13 -3.77
N ASN A 11 -17.23 10.92 -3.79
CA ASN A 11 -17.61 10.21 -2.58
C ASN A 11 -16.38 9.79 -1.76
N HIS A 12 -15.34 9.26 -2.39
CA HIS A 12 -14.15 8.85 -1.65
C HIS A 12 -13.40 10.05 -1.05
N PHE A 13 -13.29 11.15 -1.79
CA PHE A 13 -12.62 12.34 -1.28
C PHE A 13 -13.45 13.05 -0.20
N ALA A 14 -14.80 13.02 -0.30
CA ALA A 14 -15.66 13.49 0.77
C ALA A 14 -15.54 12.66 2.04
N PHE A 15 -15.49 11.33 1.93
CA PHE A 15 -15.22 10.45 3.08
C PHE A 15 -13.88 10.79 3.72
N TYR A 16 -12.83 11.00 2.92
CA TYR A 16 -11.54 11.46 3.43
C TYR A 16 -11.68 12.78 4.20
N GLY A 17 -12.31 13.80 3.62
CA GLY A 17 -12.50 15.10 4.27
C GLY A 17 -13.35 15.04 5.54
N ALA A 18 -14.31 14.11 5.65
CA ALA A 18 -15.12 13.91 6.85
C ALA A 18 -14.33 13.33 8.04
N TYR A 19 -13.17 12.72 7.79
CA TYR A 19 -12.25 12.21 8.82
C TYR A 19 -11.06 13.14 9.09
N HIS A 20 -10.83 14.13 8.23
CA HIS A 20 -9.70 15.06 8.32
C HIS A 20 -10.22 16.49 8.18
N SER A 21 -10.88 16.97 9.23
CA SER A 21 -11.51 18.30 9.27
C SER A 21 -10.63 19.33 9.98
N ASN A 22 -9.73 18.89 10.86
CA ASN A 22 -8.84 19.76 11.60
C ASN A 22 -7.57 20.07 10.77
N PRO A 23 -7.18 21.36 10.62
CA PRO A 23 -6.03 21.74 9.80
C PRO A 23 -4.70 21.13 10.28
N ILE A 24 -4.54 20.90 11.60
CA ILE A 24 -3.34 20.27 12.15
C ILE A 24 -3.31 18.78 11.77
N ASN A 25 -4.45 18.10 11.82
CA ASN A 25 -4.55 16.70 11.39
C ASN A 25 -4.27 16.55 9.89
N ILE A 26 -4.85 17.43 9.06
CA ILE A 26 -4.56 17.49 7.62
C ILE A 26 -3.06 17.67 7.38
N LEU A 27 -2.39 18.57 8.10
CA LEU A 27 -0.95 18.78 7.99
C LEU A 27 -0.15 17.54 8.39
N ILE A 28 -0.48 16.90 9.52
CA ILE A 28 0.17 15.65 9.98
C ILE A 28 0.06 14.57 8.90
N HIS A 29 -1.13 14.38 8.33
CA HIS A 29 -1.35 13.42 7.27
C HIS A 29 -0.56 13.78 6.01
N THR A 30 -0.56 15.06 5.64
CA THR A 30 0.18 15.57 4.49
C THR A 30 1.67 15.29 4.60
N LEU A 31 2.24 15.49 5.79
CA LEU A 31 3.67 15.28 6.05
C LEU A 31 4.06 13.80 6.12
N PHE A 32 3.19 12.92 6.65
CA PHE A 32 3.58 11.55 6.97
C PHE A 32 3.12 10.48 5.97
N VAL A 33 2.10 10.73 5.13
CA VAL A 33 1.63 9.73 4.15
C VAL A 33 2.72 9.38 3.13
N TRP A 34 3.40 10.38 2.55
CA TRP A 34 4.43 10.14 1.53
C TRP A 34 5.69 9.44 2.10
N PRO A 35 6.20 9.79 3.30
CA PRO A 35 7.24 9.00 3.96
C PRO A 35 6.84 7.55 4.29
N ILE A 36 5.59 7.30 4.71
CA ILE A 36 5.07 5.92 4.92
C ILE A 36 5.12 5.16 3.60
N PHE A 37 4.62 5.75 2.51
CA PHE A 37 4.67 5.15 1.19
C PHE A 37 6.11 4.87 0.76
N PHE A 38 7.00 5.86 0.83
CA PHE A 38 8.40 5.75 0.43
C PHE A 38 9.16 4.66 1.20
N THR A 39 9.03 4.62 2.52
CA THR A 39 9.73 3.62 3.35
C THR A 39 9.15 2.21 3.20
N SER A 40 7.87 2.09 2.83
CA SER A 40 7.29 0.80 2.41
C SER A 40 7.94 0.28 1.13
N LEU A 41 8.25 1.17 0.17
CA LEU A 41 8.96 0.80 -1.06
C LEU A 41 10.41 0.35 -0.78
N ILE A 42 11.08 0.94 0.23
CA ILE A 42 12.41 0.46 0.68
C ILE A 42 12.30 -0.98 1.18
N LEU A 43 11.24 -1.33 1.90
CA LEU A 43 11.03 -2.71 2.35
C LEU A 43 10.76 -3.65 1.16
N PHE A 44 9.93 -3.22 0.20
CA PHE A 44 9.64 -3.97 -1.02
C PHE A 44 10.85 -4.14 -1.95
N TYR A 45 11.90 -3.34 -1.79
CA TYR A 45 13.15 -3.58 -2.51
C TYR A 45 13.81 -4.91 -2.11
N PHE A 46 13.64 -5.33 -0.84
CA PHE A 46 14.24 -6.56 -0.32
C PHE A 46 13.34 -7.79 -0.44
N THR A 47 12.17 -7.66 -1.08
CA THR A 47 11.35 -8.82 -1.46
C THR A 47 11.82 -9.38 -2.81
N PRO A 48 11.63 -10.69 -3.08
CA PRO A 48 12.06 -11.29 -4.34
C PRO A 48 11.54 -10.50 -5.56
N ALA A 49 12.38 -10.27 -6.57
CA ALA A 49 11.93 -9.63 -7.81
C ALA A 49 10.96 -10.55 -8.58
N PHE A 50 10.05 -9.97 -9.35
CA PHE A 50 9.14 -10.75 -10.22
C PHE A 50 9.88 -11.35 -11.42
N TYR A 51 10.88 -10.63 -11.90
CA TYR A 51 11.68 -11.03 -13.05
C TYR A 51 13.06 -10.41 -12.92
N ASP A 52 14.07 -11.28 -12.82
CA ASP A 52 15.46 -10.89 -13.02
C ASP A 52 15.79 -11.14 -14.49
N LEU A 53 16.10 -10.08 -15.24
CA LEU A 53 16.45 -10.14 -16.66
C LEU A 53 17.73 -10.97 -16.92
N SER A 54 18.40 -11.49 -15.88
CA SER A 54 19.66 -12.21 -15.99
C SER A 54 19.60 -13.74 -15.85
N GLN A 55 18.43 -14.40 -15.70
CA GLN A 55 18.40 -15.86 -15.41
C GLN A 55 17.24 -16.61 -16.08
N SER A 56 17.48 -17.20 -17.26
CA SER A 56 16.68 -18.32 -17.81
C SER A 56 17.40 -19.65 -17.51
N GLY A 57 16.90 -20.43 -16.54
CA GLY A 57 17.59 -21.64 -16.06
C GLY A 57 16.66 -22.62 -15.32
N ILE A 58 15.98 -23.46 -16.10
CA ILE A 58 14.97 -24.48 -15.78
C ILE A 58 15.52 -25.60 -14.86
N PHE A 59 14.82 -26.00 -13.80
CA PHE A 59 15.12 -27.19 -12.98
C PHE A 59 13.92 -28.15 -12.81
N PRO A 60 14.12 -29.48 -12.89
CA PRO A 60 13.33 -30.53 -12.22
C PRO A 60 14.18 -31.19 -11.08
N SER A 61 13.74 -31.98 -10.11
CA SER A 61 12.46 -32.51 -9.59
C SER A 61 12.70 -32.94 -8.12
N GLY A 62 11.65 -33.15 -7.31
CA GLY A 62 11.80 -33.71 -5.95
C GLY A 62 10.56 -33.62 -5.06
N ILE A 63 9.40 -34.08 -5.53
CA ILE A 63 8.14 -34.07 -4.76
C ILE A 63 8.24 -35.13 -3.65
N ASN A 64 8.64 -34.74 -2.44
CA ASN A 64 8.34 -35.48 -1.19
C ASN A 64 8.54 -34.67 0.11
N HIS A 65 8.88 -33.38 0.05
CA HIS A 65 9.05 -32.50 1.23
C HIS A 65 8.17 -31.23 1.21
N ALA A 66 7.27 -31.10 0.23
CA ALA A 66 6.62 -29.83 -0.09
C ALA A 66 5.35 -29.52 0.73
N LEU A 67 4.93 -30.44 1.61
CA LEU A 67 3.71 -30.33 2.42
C LEU A 67 4.03 -30.25 3.92
N VAL A 68 4.85 -29.27 4.30
CA VAL A 68 5.08 -28.96 5.72
C VAL A 68 4.08 -27.90 6.16
N LEU A 69 3.11 -28.29 6.99
CA LEU A 69 2.20 -27.34 7.63
C LEU A 69 3.00 -26.42 8.57
N ASN A 70 3.17 -25.17 8.16
CA ASN A 70 4.00 -24.16 8.82
C ASN A 70 3.24 -22.81 8.83
N TYR A 71 3.81 -21.77 9.43
CA TYR A 71 3.15 -20.46 9.42
C TYR A 71 2.82 -19.94 8.00
N GLY A 72 3.62 -20.33 6.99
CA GLY A 72 3.35 -20.05 5.58
C GLY A 72 2.13 -20.81 5.03
N SER A 73 1.85 -22.01 5.51
CA SER A 73 0.63 -22.77 5.16
C SER A 73 -0.61 -22.11 5.76
N ALA A 74 -0.55 -21.72 7.04
CA ALA A 74 -1.64 -21.04 7.72
C ALA A 74 -1.96 -19.69 7.07
N PHE A 75 -0.93 -18.92 6.73
CA PHE A 75 -1.07 -17.64 6.04
C PHE A 75 -1.64 -17.79 4.63
N SER A 76 -1.19 -18.79 3.87
CA SER A 76 -1.66 -19.03 2.49
C SER A 76 -3.10 -19.56 2.46
N ILE A 77 -3.50 -20.38 3.44
CA ILE A 77 -4.89 -20.80 3.61
C ILE A 77 -5.77 -19.61 3.99
N PHE A 78 -5.33 -18.78 4.94
CA PHE A 78 -6.06 -17.58 5.34
C PHE A 78 -6.27 -16.61 4.16
N LEU A 79 -5.21 -16.28 3.42
CA LEU A 79 -5.27 -15.44 2.23
C LEU A 79 -6.10 -16.06 1.11
N GLY A 80 -5.96 -17.36 0.87
CA GLY A 80 -6.74 -18.08 -0.13
C GLY A 80 -8.24 -18.03 0.18
N LEU A 81 -8.62 -18.31 1.43
CA LEU A 81 -10.02 -18.21 1.89
C LEU A 81 -10.54 -16.78 1.79
N PHE A 82 -9.73 -15.80 2.19
CA PHE A 82 -10.07 -14.39 2.09
C PHE A 82 -10.34 -13.98 0.63
N TYR A 83 -9.49 -14.38 -0.32
CA TYR A 83 -9.71 -14.08 -1.73
C TYR A 83 -10.94 -14.78 -2.30
N VAL A 84 -11.22 -16.04 -1.92
CA VAL A 84 -12.43 -16.76 -2.35
C VAL A 84 -13.71 -16.10 -1.81
N VAL A 85 -13.67 -15.51 -0.61
CA VAL A 85 -14.78 -14.72 -0.05
C VAL A 85 -14.99 -13.44 -0.85
N LEU A 86 -13.92 -12.80 -1.33
CA LEU A 86 -14.01 -11.58 -2.14
C LEU A 86 -14.58 -11.83 -3.54
N ASP A 87 -14.16 -12.89 -4.22
CA ASP A 87 -14.74 -13.32 -5.50
C ASP A 87 -14.56 -14.82 -5.71
N LYS A 88 -15.63 -15.55 -6.02
CA LYS A 88 -15.55 -17.02 -6.10
C LYS A 88 -14.71 -17.53 -7.27
N LYS A 89 -14.62 -16.81 -8.39
CA LYS A 89 -13.88 -17.27 -9.59
C LYS A 89 -12.43 -16.81 -9.55
N ALA A 90 -12.20 -15.51 -9.43
CA ALA A 90 -10.86 -14.92 -9.35
C ALA A 90 -10.17 -15.30 -8.02
N GLY A 91 -10.94 -15.37 -6.93
CA GLY A 91 -10.42 -15.77 -5.63
C GLY A 91 -10.03 -17.24 -5.54
N SER A 92 -10.74 -18.14 -6.22
CA SER A 92 -10.33 -19.56 -6.29
C SER A 92 -9.01 -19.72 -7.05
N LEU A 93 -8.81 -18.94 -8.12
CA LEU A 93 -7.53 -18.90 -8.84
C LEU A 93 -6.41 -18.31 -7.95
N ALA A 94 -6.68 -17.23 -7.22
CA ALA A 94 -5.72 -16.64 -6.28
C ALA A 94 -5.37 -17.61 -5.14
N ALA A 95 -6.34 -18.35 -4.61
CA ALA A 95 -6.12 -19.37 -3.59
C ALA A 95 -5.21 -20.50 -4.09
N LEU A 96 -5.41 -20.96 -5.33
CA LEU A 96 -4.53 -21.92 -6.00
C LEU A 96 -3.09 -21.39 -6.12
N LEU A 97 -2.93 -20.12 -6.48
CA LEU A 97 -1.62 -19.48 -6.55
C LEU A 97 -0.95 -19.34 -5.18
N CYS A 98 -1.69 -18.94 -4.14
CA CYS A 98 -1.19 -18.90 -2.76
C CYS A 98 -0.71 -20.29 -2.28
N LEU A 99 -1.48 -21.34 -2.58
CA LEU A 99 -1.09 -22.73 -2.27
C LEU A 99 0.17 -23.14 -3.04
N ALA A 100 0.25 -22.84 -4.34
CA ALA A 100 1.45 -23.14 -5.15
C ALA A 100 2.70 -22.42 -4.60
N CYS A 101 2.57 -21.15 -4.20
CA CYS A 101 3.63 -20.37 -3.59
C CYS A 101 4.10 -20.97 -2.26
N TRP A 102 3.18 -21.39 -1.40
CA TRP A 102 3.53 -22.06 -0.13
C TRP A 102 4.27 -23.38 -0.36
N VAL A 103 3.77 -24.22 -1.26
CA VAL A 103 4.38 -25.51 -1.61
C VAL A 103 5.79 -25.30 -2.17
N GLY A 104 5.96 -24.33 -3.08
CA GLY A 104 7.26 -23.97 -3.62
C GLY A 104 8.24 -23.44 -2.57
N ALA A 105 7.78 -22.54 -1.70
CA ALA A 105 8.60 -21.99 -0.62
C ALA A 105 9.02 -23.06 0.40
N SER A 106 8.11 -23.98 0.75
CA SER A 106 8.38 -25.09 1.67
C SER A 106 9.38 -26.08 1.07
N PHE A 107 9.29 -26.35 -0.24
CA PHE A 107 10.24 -27.18 -0.96
C PHE A 107 11.66 -26.59 -0.94
N ILE A 108 11.79 -25.29 -1.22
CA ILE A 108 13.08 -24.58 -1.22
C ILE A 108 13.68 -24.57 0.20
N ALA A 109 12.88 -24.28 1.22
CA ALA A 109 13.31 -24.25 2.61
C ALA A 109 13.77 -25.64 3.11
N ALA A 110 13.08 -26.71 2.71
CA ALA A 110 13.43 -28.08 3.08
C ALA A 110 14.74 -28.55 2.43
N LYS A 111 15.03 -28.14 1.18
CA LYS A 111 16.25 -28.53 0.47
C LYS A 111 17.49 -27.77 0.92
N LEU A 112 17.35 -26.51 1.33
CA LEU A 112 18.48 -25.64 1.66
C LEU A 112 18.68 -25.46 3.18
N GLY A 113 17.67 -25.74 4.00
CA GLY A 113 17.67 -25.46 5.45
C GLY A 113 17.47 -23.97 5.75
N TYR A 114 16.72 -23.62 6.81
CA TYR A 114 16.24 -22.25 7.03
C TYR A 114 17.34 -21.18 7.02
N SER A 115 18.52 -21.47 7.60
CA SER A 115 19.68 -20.57 7.64
C SER A 115 20.29 -20.32 6.25
N LEU A 116 20.35 -21.34 5.39
CA LEU A 116 20.94 -21.24 4.05
C LEU A 116 19.89 -20.86 3.01
N ALA A 117 18.62 -21.23 3.16
CA ALA A 117 17.51 -20.87 2.28
C ALA A 117 17.28 -19.35 2.28
N TRP A 118 17.18 -18.76 3.48
CA TRP A 118 17.14 -17.30 3.63
C TRP A 118 18.43 -16.68 3.10
N LYS A 119 19.61 -17.24 3.40
CA LYS A 119 20.87 -16.70 2.90
C LYS A 119 21.04 -16.87 1.40
N LEU A 120 20.48 -17.89 0.72
CA LEU A 120 20.59 -18.13 -0.72
C LEU A 120 19.64 -17.24 -1.51
N CYS A 121 18.42 -17.02 -0.99
CA CYS A 121 17.52 -15.96 -1.47
C CYS A 121 18.21 -14.58 -1.45
N PHE A 122 19.17 -14.34 -0.54
CA PHE A 122 19.93 -13.08 -0.44
C PHE A 122 21.40 -13.16 -0.95
N SER A 123 21.98 -14.35 -1.14
CA SER A 123 23.40 -14.54 -1.48
C SER A 123 23.62 -14.42 -2.98
N HIS A 124 22.65 -14.85 -3.79
CA HIS A 124 22.64 -14.53 -5.21
C HIS A 124 22.53 -13.01 -5.41
N TRP A 125 21.76 -12.32 -4.56
CA TRP A 125 21.61 -10.86 -4.55
C TRP A 125 22.85 -10.08 -4.10
N ARG A 126 23.78 -10.69 -3.36
CA ARG A 126 25.04 -10.02 -2.98
C ARG A 126 25.93 -9.70 -4.19
N ASN A 127 25.70 -10.34 -5.34
CA ASN A 127 26.38 -10.08 -6.62
C ASN A 127 25.53 -9.28 -7.63
N VAL A 128 24.26 -8.99 -7.36
CA VAL A 128 23.41 -8.09 -8.17
C VAL A 128 23.66 -6.61 -7.79
N ARG A 129 24.88 -6.27 -7.35
CA ARG A 129 25.26 -4.89 -6.98
C ARG A 129 25.39 -3.94 -8.17
N ALA A 130 25.18 -4.41 -9.40
CA ALA A 130 25.42 -3.60 -10.59
C ALA A 130 24.25 -2.66 -10.93
N PHE A 131 23.00 -2.95 -10.52
CA PHE A 131 21.85 -2.15 -10.93
C PHE A 131 20.82 -1.96 -9.79
N PRO A 132 20.64 -0.71 -9.30
CA PRO A 132 19.69 -0.41 -8.22
C PRO A 132 18.22 -0.43 -8.66
N LEU A 133 17.93 -0.51 -9.98
CA LEU A 133 16.58 -0.52 -10.50
C LEU A 133 16.23 -1.92 -11.00
N VAL A 134 15.37 -2.61 -10.25
CA VAL A 134 14.85 -3.95 -10.58
C VAL A 134 13.33 -3.92 -10.57
N LEU A 135 12.69 -4.60 -11.53
CA LEU A 135 11.25 -4.81 -11.53
C LEU A 135 10.84 -5.75 -10.40
N ASN A 136 10.53 -5.14 -9.26
CA ASN A 136 10.15 -5.79 -8.01
C ASN A 136 8.71 -5.42 -7.59
N TYR A 137 8.29 -5.91 -6.42
CA TYR A 137 7.00 -5.57 -5.82
C TYR A 137 6.78 -4.07 -5.66
N GLY A 138 7.84 -3.31 -5.35
CA GLY A 138 7.79 -1.85 -5.29
C GLY A 138 7.45 -1.20 -6.64
N SER A 139 8.08 -1.68 -7.72
CA SER A 139 7.82 -1.18 -9.08
C SER A 139 6.38 -1.47 -9.53
N ALA A 140 5.90 -2.69 -9.31
CA ALA A 140 4.55 -3.10 -9.70
C ALA A 140 3.50 -2.32 -8.90
N PHE A 141 3.73 -2.13 -7.60
CA PHE A 141 2.84 -1.35 -6.74
C PHE A 141 2.79 0.12 -7.16
N SER A 142 3.94 0.75 -7.42
CA SER A 142 3.99 2.14 -7.90
C SER A 142 3.34 2.32 -9.27
N ILE A 143 3.52 1.39 -10.21
CA ILE A 143 2.86 1.44 -11.52
C ILE A 143 1.35 1.25 -11.38
N PHE A 144 0.92 0.26 -10.60
CA PHE A 144 -0.49 0.00 -10.34
C PHE A 144 -1.18 1.23 -9.74
N LEU A 145 -0.63 1.79 -8.67
CA LEU A 145 -1.18 2.99 -8.04
C LEU A 145 -1.14 4.20 -8.98
N GLY A 146 -0.05 4.39 -9.72
CA GLY A 146 0.06 5.48 -10.68
C GLY A 146 -1.02 5.41 -11.77
N LEU A 147 -1.22 4.24 -12.38
CA LEU A 147 -2.28 4.03 -13.36
C LEU A 147 -3.67 4.22 -12.75
N PHE A 148 -3.88 3.71 -11.54
CA PHE A 148 -5.13 3.88 -10.82
C PHE A 148 -5.45 5.36 -10.58
N TYR A 149 -4.48 6.15 -10.13
CA TYR A 149 -4.66 7.59 -9.91
C TYR A 149 -4.94 8.35 -11.21
N VAL A 150 -4.25 8.01 -12.32
CA VAL A 150 -4.53 8.58 -13.65
C VAL A 150 -5.95 8.28 -14.12
N VAL A 151 -6.54 7.16 -13.70
CA VAL A 151 -7.95 6.81 -13.99
C VAL A 151 -8.91 7.63 -13.13
N LEU A 152 -8.57 7.91 -11.87
CA LEU A 152 -9.37 8.77 -10.98
C LEU A 152 -9.46 10.20 -11.53
N ASP A 153 -8.30 10.81 -11.77
CA ASP A 153 -8.18 12.15 -12.34
C ASP A 153 -6.95 12.24 -13.25
N LYS A 154 -7.11 12.76 -14.47
CA LYS A 154 -6.02 12.71 -15.46
C LYS A 154 -4.84 13.61 -15.10
N LYS A 155 -5.07 14.80 -14.54
CA LYS A 155 -3.99 15.77 -14.27
C LYS A 155 -3.32 15.49 -12.93
N ALA A 156 -4.07 15.49 -11.83
CA ALA A 156 -3.54 15.19 -10.50
C ALA A 156 -3.05 13.73 -10.44
N GLY A 157 -3.73 12.81 -11.11
CA GLY A 157 -3.31 11.42 -11.16
C GLY A 157 -2.01 11.19 -11.94
N SER A 158 -1.76 11.95 -13.00
CA SER A 158 -0.47 11.89 -13.72
C SER A 158 0.68 12.41 -12.85
N LEU A 159 0.43 13.49 -12.08
CA LEU A 159 1.40 13.99 -11.10
C LEU A 159 1.65 12.95 -9.99
N ALA A 160 0.59 12.35 -9.45
CA ALA A 160 0.70 11.29 -8.45
C ALA A 160 1.47 10.08 -8.98
N ALA A 161 1.23 9.66 -10.22
CA ALA A 161 1.96 8.58 -10.87
C ALA A 161 3.46 8.88 -10.99
N LEU A 162 3.81 10.11 -11.40
CA LEU A 162 5.20 10.57 -11.45
C LEU A 162 5.86 10.51 -10.05
N LEU A 163 5.16 10.96 -9.01
CA LEU A 163 5.63 10.90 -7.63
C LEU A 163 5.80 9.45 -7.15
N CYS A 164 4.86 8.55 -7.45
CA CYS A 164 4.97 7.13 -7.10
C CYS A 164 6.18 6.46 -7.76
N LEU A 165 6.46 6.78 -9.03
CA LEU A 165 7.64 6.31 -9.74
C LEU A 165 8.93 6.90 -9.17
N ALA A 166 8.96 8.20 -8.89
CA ALA A 166 10.10 8.87 -8.27
C ALA A 166 10.42 8.29 -6.87
N CYS A 167 9.38 8.02 -6.07
CA CYS A 167 9.52 7.35 -4.78
C CYS A 167 10.09 5.94 -4.94
N TRP A 168 9.63 5.16 -5.93
CA TRP A 168 10.19 3.82 -6.17
C TRP A 168 11.66 3.87 -6.59
N VAL A 169 12.01 4.75 -7.52
CA VAL A 169 13.39 4.96 -7.94
C VAL A 169 14.26 5.35 -6.74
N GLY A 170 13.87 6.39 -6.01
CA GLY A 170 14.60 6.87 -4.84
C GLY A 170 14.72 5.80 -3.74
N ALA A 171 13.64 5.09 -3.44
CA ALA A 171 13.64 4.00 -2.45
C ALA A 171 14.60 2.89 -2.85
N SER A 172 14.66 2.54 -4.14
CA SER A 172 15.54 1.50 -4.65
C SER A 172 17.02 1.89 -4.55
N PHE A 173 17.37 3.14 -4.90
CA PHE A 173 18.73 3.66 -4.71
C PHE A 173 19.14 3.70 -3.23
N ILE A 174 18.26 4.15 -2.34
CA ILE A 174 18.53 4.20 -0.90
C ILE A 174 18.66 2.79 -0.33
N ALA A 175 17.77 1.87 -0.69
CA ALA A 175 17.82 0.49 -0.23
C ALA A 175 19.11 -0.22 -0.67
N ALA A 176 19.51 -0.03 -1.93
CA ALA A 176 20.76 -0.56 -2.48
C ALA A 176 21.99 -0.02 -1.72
N LYS A 177 21.99 1.27 -1.38
CA LYS A 177 23.10 1.92 -0.64
C LYS A 177 23.18 1.49 0.82
N LEU A 178 22.05 1.41 1.52
CA LEU A 178 22.01 1.10 2.95
C LEU A 178 22.22 -0.40 3.22
N GLY A 179 21.80 -1.26 2.30
CA GLY A 179 21.70 -2.70 2.52
C GLY A 179 20.62 -3.05 3.56
N TYR A 180 20.24 -4.32 3.62
CA TYR A 180 19.09 -4.76 4.41
C TYR A 180 19.18 -4.36 5.89
N SER A 181 20.31 -4.65 6.54
CA SER A 181 20.50 -4.48 8.00
C SER A 181 20.25 -3.05 8.49
N LEU A 182 20.69 -2.05 7.74
CA LEU A 182 20.46 -0.65 8.10
C LEU A 182 19.11 -0.15 7.56
N ALA A 183 18.73 -0.57 6.35
CA ALA A 183 17.47 -0.17 5.74
C ALA A 183 16.25 -0.56 6.58
N TRP A 184 16.18 -1.80 7.11
CA TRP A 184 15.02 -2.21 7.92
C TRP A 184 14.89 -1.41 9.22
N LYS A 185 16.01 -0.98 9.83
CA LYS A 185 16.01 -0.12 11.02
C LYS A 185 15.46 1.26 10.70
N VAL A 186 15.92 1.85 9.59
CA VAL A 186 15.43 3.15 9.11
C VAL A 186 13.93 3.06 8.82
N VAL A 187 13.49 2.04 8.09
CA VAL A 187 12.07 1.80 7.79
C VAL A 187 11.26 1.65 9.07
N LEU A 188 11.72 0.84 10.03
CA LEU A 188 10.99 0.63 11.29
C LEU A 188 10.80 1.93 12.06
N VAL A 189 11.88 2.71 12.25
CA VAL A 189 11.81 3.99 12.97
C VAL A 189 10.87 4.96 12.24
N SER A 190 11.02 5.11 10.92
CA SER A 190 10.17 6.00 10.14
C SER A 190 8.70 5.60 10.18
N GLN A 191 8.39 4.30 10.02
CA GLN A 191 7.02 3.80 10.06
C GLN A 191 6.39 4.03 11.44
N LEU A 192 7.09 3.69 12.52
CA LEU A 192 6.58 3.91 13.88
C LEU A 192 6.29 5.39 14.14
N LEU A 193 7.21 6.28 13.78
CA LEU A 193 7.04 7.72 13.98
C LEU A 193 5.85 8.26 13.16
N CYS A 194 5.79 7.93 11.88
CA CYS A 194 4.77 8.44 10.97
C CYS A 194 3.37 7.92 11.34
N TRP A 195 3.22 6.61 11.60
CA TRP A 195 1.94 6.03 12.02
C TRP A 195 1.49 6.53 13.38
N THR A 196 2.41 6.71 14.33
CA THR A 196 2.09 7.32 15.63
C THR A 196 1.55 8.73 15.42
N GLY A 197 2.19 9.54 14.57
CA GLY A 197 1.69 10.86 14.20
C GLY A 197 0.26 10.82 13.64
N GLN A 198 -0.02 9.92 12.70
CA GLN A 198 -1.35 9.75 12.07
C GLN A 198 -2.43 9.36 13.10
N PHE A 199 -2.14 8.42 14.00
CA PHE A 199 -3.09 8.00 15.03
C PHE A 199 -3.33 9.07 16.09
N LEU A 200 -2.28 9.79 16.51
CA LEU A 200 -2.42 10.94 17.38
C LEU A 200 -3.22 12.06 16.70
N GLY A 201 -3.02 12.25 15.40
CA GLY A 201 -3.78 13.14 14.54
C GLY A 201 -5.29 12.95 14.71
N HIS A 202 -5.76 11.74 14.41
CA HIS A 202 -7.15 11.35 14.58
C HIS A 202 -7.63 11.39 16.03
N GLY A 203 -6.86 10.87 16.98
CA GLY A 203 -7.26 10.75 18.38
C GLY A 203 -7.39 12.10 19.09
N ILE A 204 -6.40 12.99 18.91
CA ILE A 204 -6.33 14.28 19.62
C ILE A 204 -7.16 15.35 18.93
N PHE A 205 -7.01 15.50 17.60
CA PHE A 205 -7.59 16.64 16.89
C PHE A 205 -8.98 16.34 16.34
N GLU A 206 -9.20 15.15 15.77
CA GLU A 206 -10.52 14.77 15.23
C GLU A 206 -11.42 14.16 16.32
N LYS A 207 -10.85 13.66 17.42
CA LYS A 207 -11.56 12.94 18.49
C LYS A 207 -12.43 11.82 17.93
N ARG A 208 -11.91 11.16 16.90
CA ARG A 208 -12.57 10.12 16.10
C ARG A 208 -11.57 8.99 15.85
N ALA A 209 -12.07 7.77 15.74
CA ALA A 209 -11.26 6.64 15.34
C ALA A 209 -10.68 6.85 13.93
N PRO A 210 -9.46 6.34 13.63
CA PRO A 210 -8.85 6.50 12.32
C PRO A 210 -9.70 5.90 11.19
N ALA A 211 -9.70 6.58 10.03
CA ALA A 211 -10.48 6.18 8.86
C ALA A 211 -10.18 4.74 8.36
N LEU A 212 -8.97 4.24 8.62
CA LEU A 212 -8.55 2.89 8.25
C LEU A 212 -9.41 1.78 8.88
N LEU A 213 -10.02 2.03 10.05
CA LEU A 213 -10.86 1.06 10.73
C LEU A 213 -12.24 0.93 10.08
N ASP A 214 -12.67 1.98 9.37
CA ASP A 214 -13.95 2.02 8.67
C ASP A 214 -13.80 1.64 7.19
N ASN A 215 -12.68 1.99 6.54
CA ASN A 215 -12.41 1.65 5.16
C ASN A 215 -10.90 1.45 4.88
N LEU A 216 -10.40 0.25 5.17
CA LEU A 216 -8.99 -0.11 5.01
C LEU A 216 -8.50 0.02 3.56
N VAL A 217 -9.31 -0.41 2.60
CA VAL A 217 -8.94 -0.38 1.17
C VAL A 217 -8.73 1.06 0.71
N GLN A 218 -9.65 1.96 1.06
CA GLN A 218 -9.51 3.37 0.77
C GLN A 218 -8.30 3.99 1.49
N ALA A 219 -8.11 3.67 2.77
CA ALA A 219 -6.99 4.20 3.55
C ALA A 219 -5.62 3.82 2.95
N LEU A 220 -5.47 2.60 2.43
CA LEU A 220 -4.20 2.15 1.84
C LEU A 220 -4.03 2.59 0.38
N LEU A 221 -5.08 2.51 -0.44
CA LEU A 221 -4.98 2.79 -1.87
C LEU A 221 -5.12 4.27 -2.22
N MET A 222 -5.84 5.07 -1.43
CA MET A 222 -6.18 6.44 -1.81
C MET A 222 -5.41 7.52 -1.05
N ALA A 223 -4.84 7.20 0.12
CA ALA A 223 -4.24 8.21 0.98
C ALA A 223 -3.15 9.06 0.29
N PRO A 224 -2.18 8.50 -0.48
CA PRO A 224 -1.19 9.32 -1.18
C PRO A 224 -1.82 10.28 -2.19
N PHE A 225 -2.85 9.83 -2.91
CA PHE A 225 -3.54 10.65 -3.88
C PHE A 225 -4.40 11.75 -3.24
N PHE A 226 -5.12 11.45 -2.15
CA PHE A 226 -5.95 12.44 -1.48
C PHE A 226 -5.14 13.52 -0.78
N VAL A 227 -4.01 13.18 -0.16
CA VAL A 227 -3.09 14.18 0.36
C VAL A 227 -2.56 15.08 -0.75
N LEU A 228 -2.19 14.52 -1.91
CA LEU A 228 -1.78 15.34 -3.05
C LEU A 228 -2.91 16.25 -3.54
N LEU A 229 -4.14 15.72 -3.65
CA LEU A 229 -5.30 16.48 -4.10
C LEU A 229 -5.66 17.61 -3.13
N GLU A 230 -5.56 17.37 -1.83
CA GLU A 230 -5.73 18.37 -0.76
C GLU A 230 -4.72 19.52 -0.90
N VAL A 231 -3.45 19.19 -1.14
CA VAL A 231 -2.39 20.19 -1.38
C VAL A 231 -2.65 20.95 -2.68
N LEU A 232 -3.04 20.27 -3.76
CA LEU A 232 -3.36 20.89 -5.04
C LEU A 232 -4.54 21.86 -4.92
N GLN A 233 -5.58 21.49 -4.16
CA GLN A 233 -6.73 22.35 -3.87
C GLN A 233 -6.33 23.55 -3.03
N SER A 234 -5.63 23.32 -1.92
CA SER A 234 -5.31 24.35 -0.94
C SER A 234 -4.30 25.39 -1.45
N LEU A 235 -3.30 24.95 -2.23
CA LEU A 235 -2.22 25.84 -2.68
C LEU A 235 -2.44 26.38 -4.09
N PHE A 236 -3.12 25.64 -4.96
CA PHE A 236 -3.25 25.98 -6.38
C PHE A 236 -4.70 26.13 -6.85
N GLY A 237 -5.69 25.99 -5.96
CA GLY A 237 -7.11 26.07 -6.31
C GLY A 237 -7.54 25.01 -7.33
N TYR A 238 -6.82 23.88 -7.39
CA TYR A 238 -7.06 22.84 -8.39
C TYR A 238 -8.39 22.11 -8.15
N GLU A 239 -9.26 22.07 -9.16
CA GLU A 239 -10.42 21.18 -9.16
C GLU A 239 -10.29 20.13 -10.28
N PRO A 240 -10.55 18.83 -10.00
CA PRO A 240 -10.63 17.79 -11.04
C PRO A 240 -11.61 18.14 -12.16
N TYR A 241 -12.75 18.75 -11.80
CA TYR A 241 -13.76 19.25 -12.72
C TYR A 241 -14.64 20.33 -12.05
N PRO A 242 -15.31 21.21 -12.81
CA PRO A 242 -16.02 22.36 -12.24
C PRO A 242 -17.05 21.99 -11.15
N GLY A 243 -16.97 22.70 -10.03
CA GLY A 243 -17.86 22.55 -8.89
C GLY A 243 -17.59 21.31 -8.05
N PHE A 244 -16.44 20.65 -8.25
CA PHE A 244 -16.03 19.48 -7.47
C PHE A 244 -15.93 19.82 -5.99
N GLN A 245 -15.24 20.92 -5.63
CA GLN A 245 -15.03 21.27 -4.23
C GLN A 245 -16.35 21.62 -3.54
N MET A 246 -17.26 22.31 -4.25
CA MET A 246 -18.60 22.61 -3.73
C MET A 246 -19.37 21.32 -3.37
N ARG A 247 -19.41 20.34 -4.29
CA ARG A 247 -20.13 19.07 -4.09
C ARG A 247 -19.48 18.21 -3.00
N VAL A 248 -18.15 18.14 -2.99
CA VAL A 248 -17.38 17.44 -1.94
C VAL A 248 -17.64 18.07 -0.58
N ASN A 249 -17.57 19.40 -0.46
CA ASN A 249 -17.83 20.10 0.81
C ASN A 249 -19.25 19.89 1.32
N ALA A 250 -20.24 19.81 0.43
CA ALA A 250 -21.61 19.47 0.81
C ALA A 250 -21.70 18.05 1.39
N LYS A 251 -21.02 17.08 0.76
CA LYS A 251 -20.95 15.68 1.24
C LYS A 251 -20.20 15.57 2.58
N ILE A 252 -19.05 16.24 2.73
CA ILE A 252 -18.28 16.28 3.98
C ILE A 252 -19.18 16.78 5.14
N LYS A 253 -19.89 17.89 4.93
CA LYS A 253 -20.81 18.44 5.94
C LYS A 253 -21.92 17.46 6.31
N ALA A 254 -22.49 16.77 5.32
CA ALA A 254 -23.53 15.77 5.54
C ALA A 254 -23.00 14.57 6.35
N GLU A 255 -21.82 14.05 6.01
CA GLU A 255 -21.20 12.91 6.70
C GLU A 255 -20.79 13.25 8.14
N ILE A 256 -20.21 14.43 8.37
CA ILE A 256 -19.87 14.90 9.72
C ILE A 256 -21.12 15.02 10.58
N LYS A 257 -22.20 15.60 10.03
CA LYS A 257 -23.48 15.73 10.73
C LYS A 257 -24.04 14.36 11.10
N GLU A 258 -24.09 13.43 10.14
CA GLU A 258 -24.58 12.07 10.40
C GLU A 258 -23.77 11.36 11.50
N TRP A 259 -22.44 11.51 11.50
CA TRP A 259 -21.58 10.96 12.54
C TRP A 259 -21.86 11.58 13.91
N GLN A 260 -22.04 12.90 13.99
CA GLN A 260 -22.38 13.60 15.24
C GLN A 260 -23.74 13.16 15.78
N ASP A 261 -24.76 13.06 14.92
CA ASP A 261 -26.09 12.60 15.30
C ASP A 261 -26.06 11.15 15.82
N LYS A 262 -25.32 10.26 15.16
CA LYS A 262 -25.09 8.88 15.63
C LYS A 262 -24.38 8.83 16.98
N LYS A 263 -23.43 9.73 17.22
CA LYS A 263 -22.71 9.82 18.49
C LYS A 263 -23.62 10.28 19.63
N GLN A 264 -24.46 11.29 19.40
CA GLN A 264 -25.43 11.79 20.38
C GLN A 264 -26.43 10.69 20.78
N LYS A 265 -26.98 9.97 19.81
CA LYS A 265 -27.91 8.84 20.05
C LYS A 265 -27.32 7.69 20.87
N LYS A 266 -26.00 7.52 20.88
CA LYS A 266 -25.32 6.48 21.69
C LYS A 266 -25.06 6.93 23.12
N VAL A 267 -25.14 8.23 23.39
CA VAL A 267 -24.87 8.83 24.71
C VAL A 267 -26.18 9.17 25.45
N SER A 268 -27.28 9.38 24.71
CA SER A 268 -28.65 9.48 25.24
C SER A 268 -29.22 8.11 25.60
#